data_AF-A0AAP5ERI0-F1
#
_entry.id   AF-A0AAP5ERI0-F1
#
_cell.length_a   1.000
_cell.length_b   1.000
_cell.length_c   1.000
_cell.angle_alpha   90.00
_cell.angle_beta   90.00
_cell.angle_gamma   90.00
#
_symmetry.space_group_name_H-M   'P 1'
#
loop_
_entity.id
_entity.type
_entity.pdbx_description
1 polymer ?
#
loop_
_entity_poly.entity_id
_entity_poly.type
_entity_poly.pdbx_seq_one_letter_code
_entity_poly.pdbx_strand_id
1 'polypeptide(L)'
;MKLIGVVVSYEDGTVLADRALLSPESAQVTLPARLISLIEILDQFDRRKSFIAEYGSVRFAIKHDSGRGYFIDFNAAVRRETLFNVKRLFSQSAGQRELNGRFAHMLSAIALIGACLEVATTPALSGKSLVEPAALCFLSIALLVVGHRCFAIQSL
;
A
#
# COMPACT_ATOMS: atom_id res chain seq x y z
N MET A 1 -12.65 -12.41 30.96
CA MET A 1 -12.32 -11.55 29.79
C MET A 1 -10.85 -11.17 29.84
N LYS A 2 -10.17 -11.04 28.70
CA LYS A 2 -8.77 -10.64 28.61
C LYS A 2 -8.61 -9.48 27.63
N LEU A 3 -7.74 -8.53 27.96
CA LEU A 3 -7.41 -7.44 27.06
C LEU A 3 -6.40 -7.92 26.01
N ILE A 4 -6.67 -7.65 24.74
CA ILE A 4 -5.82 -8.03 23.60
C ILE A 4 -5.53 -6.83 22.72
N GLY A 5 -4.41 -6.85 22.02
CA GLY A 5 -4.13 -5.88 20.97
C GLY A 5 -4.91 -6.26 19.71
N VAL A 6 -5.45 -5.27 19.01
CA VAL A 6 -6.09 -5.47 17.70
C VAL A 6 -5.50 -4.50 16.70
N VAL A 7 -5.24 -4.99 15.49
CA VAL A 7 -4.63 -4.22 14.41
C VAL A 7 -5.46 -4.43 13.14
N VAL A 8 -5.99 -3.33 12.61
CA VAL A 8 -6.65 -3.26 11.30
C VAL A 8 -5.68 -2.60 10.34
N SER A 9 -5.56 -3.14 9.14
CA SER A 9 -4.75 -2.56 8.06
C SER A 9 -5.58 -2.45 6.80
N TYR A 10 -5.40 -1.36 6.08
CA TYR A 10 -6.07 -1.01 4.82
C TYR A 10 -5.06 -1.02 3.65
N GLU A 11 -5.52 -1.02 2.40
CA GLU A 11 -4.67 -1.10 1.21
C GLU A 11 -3.93 0.21 0.90
N ASP A 12 -4.48 1.34 1.35
CA ASP A 12 -3.87 2.67 1.35
C ASP A 12 -2.70 2.83 2.35
N GLY A 13 -2.43 1.80 3.14
CA GLY A 13 -1.37 1.79 4.15
C GLY A 13 -1.79 2.34 5.51
N THR A 14 -3.05 2.73 5.68
CA THR A 14 -3.62 3.14 6.97
C THR A 14 -3.65 1.94 7.92
N VAL A 15 -3.14 2.15 9.14
CA VAL A 15 -3.10 1.13 10.20
C VAL A 15 -3.77 1.68 11.45
N LEU A 16 -4.82 1.01 11.90
CA LEU A 16 -5.45 1.28 13.19
C LEU A 16 -5.02 0.21 14.19
N ALA A 17 -4.42 0.62 15.30
CA ALA A 17 -4.08 -0.26 16.40
C ALA A 17 -4.81 0.22 17.66
N ASP A 18 -5.52 -0.69 18.33
CA ASP A 18 -6.19 -0.41 19.59
C ASP A 18 -6.23 -1.66 20.49
N ARG A 19 -6.84 -1.54 21.67
CA ARG A 19 -7.06 -2.64 22.60
C ARG A 19 -8.52 -3.09 22.53
N ALA A 20 -8.74 -4.39 22.57
CA ALA A 20 -10.08 -5.00 22.59
C ALA A 20 -10.21 -6.01 23.73
N LEU A 21 -11.44 -6.35 24.08
CA LEU A 21 -11.73 -7.38 25.08
C LEU A 21 -12.01 -8.71 24.38
N LEU A 22 -11.26 -9.75 24.72
CA LEU A 22 -11.47 -11.12 24.28
C LEU A 22 -12.16 -11.92 25.38
N SER A 23 -13.23 -12.63 25.01
CA SER A 23 -13.81 -13.70 25.82
C SER A 23 -13.19 -15.03 25.37
N PRO A 24 -12.28 -15.64 26.15
CA PRO A 24 -11.55 -16.84 25.71
C PRO A 24 -12.46 -18.05 25.49
N GLU A 25 -13.54 -18.14 26.27
CA GLU A 25 -14.50 -19.26 26.23
C GLU A 25 -15.35 -19.26 24.97
N SER A 26 -15.75 -18.06 24.49
CA SER A 26 -16.60 -17.89 23.31
C SER A 26 -15.84 -17.48 22.05
N ALA A 27 -14.53 -17.22 22.18
CA ALA A 27 -13.67 -16.62 21.17
C ALA A 27 -14.15 -15.24 20.66
N GLN A 28 -15.07 -14.59 21.36
CA GLN A 28 -15.66 -13.32 20.95
C GLN A 28 -14.76 -12.14 21.29
N VAL A 29 -14.63 -11.21 20.34
CA VAL A 29 -13.86 -9.97 20.48
C VAL A 29 -14.82 -8.80 20.56
N THR A 30 -14.80 -8.10 21.68
CA THR A 30 -15.52 -6.84 21.86
C THR A 30 -14.58 -5.68 21.57
N LEU A 31 -14.83 -4.99 20.47
CA LEU A 31 -14.07 -3.81 20.06
C LEU A 31 -14.60 -2.55 20.78
N PRO A 32 -13.74 -1.56 21.06
CA PRO A 32 -14.21 -0.25 21.51
C PRO A 32 -15.11 0.41 20.47
N ALA A 33 -16.18 1.08 20.91
CA ALA A 33 -17.12 1.77 20.01
C ALA A 33 -16.40 2.76 19.06
N ARG A 34 -15.38 3.47 19.57
CA ARG A 34 -14.53 4.37 18.77
C ARG A 34 -13.85 3.64 17.60
N LEU A 35 -13.30 2.45 17.84
CA LEU A 35 -12.64 1.68 16.81
C LEU A 35 -13.66 1.17 15.78
N ILE A 36 -14.85 0.77 16.22
CA ILE A 36 -15.94 0.36 15.32
C ILE A 36 -16.32 1.51 14.39
N SER A 37 -16.55 2.71 14.91
CA SER A 37 -16.89 3.88 14.09
C SER A 37 -15.79 4.23 13.09
N LEU A 38 -14.52 4.17 13.50
CA LEU A 38 -13.39 4.41 12.58
C LEU A 38 -13.31 3.36 11.48
N ILE A 39 -13.53 2.10 11.81
CA ILE A 39 -13.56 1.01 10.83
C ILE A 39 -14.70 1.22 9.83
N GLU A 40 -15.91 1.54 10.31
CA GLU A 40 -17.07 1.76 9.47
C GLU A 40 -16.88 2.92 8.49
N ILE A 41 -16.27 4.02 8.94
CA ILE A 41 -15.92 5.14 8.08
C ILE A 41 -14.88 4.71 7.04
N LEU A 42 -13.79 4.06 7.47
CA LEU A 42 -12.70 3.70 6.56
C LEU A 42 -13.10 2.63 5.54
N ASP A 43 -13.94 1.66 5.91
CA ASP A 43 -14.46 0.66 4.99
C ASP A 43 -15.28 1.28 3.83
N GLN A 44 -15.79 2.51 3.97
CA GLN A 44 -16.47 3.23 2.89
C GLN A 44 -15.49 3.82 1.87
N PHE A 45 -14.25 4.11 2.27
CA PHE A 45 -13.25 4.80 1.45
C PHE A 45 -12.14 3.89 0.95
N ASP A 46 -11.82 2.83 1.68
CA ASP A 46 -10.76 1.90 1.31
C ASP A 46 -11.10 0.45 1.69
N ARG A 47 -10.45 -0.49 0.98
CA ARG A 47 -10.63 -1.91 1.20
C ARG A 47 -9.75 -2.38 2.35
N ARG A 48 -10.37 -3.01 3.34
CA ARG A 48 -9.66 -3.64 4.45
C ARG A 48 -8.77 -4.78 3.96
N LYS A 49 -7.48 -4.69 4.28
CA LYS A 49 -6.43 -5.66 3.93
C LYS A 49 -6.31 -6.79 4.94
N SER A 50 -6.28 -6.45 6.24
CA SER A 50 -6.20 -7.44 7.30
C SER A 50 -6.79 -6.94 8.61
N PHE A 51 -7.40 -7.84 9.39
CA PHE A 51 -7.84 -7.56 10.75
C PHE A 51 -7.32 -8.65 11.69
N ILE A 52 -6.44 -8.27 12.62
CA ILE A 52 -5.66 -9.22 13.42
C ILE A 52 -5.80 -8.90 14.91
N ALA A 53 -6.01 -9.93 15.72
CA ALA A 53 -5.91 -9.91 17.17
C ALA A 53 -4.56 -10.47 17.62
N GLU A 54 -3.91 -9.81 18.57
CA GLU A 54 -2.70 -10.28 19.25
C GLU A 54 -3.06 -10.84 20.63
N TYR A 55 -2.99 -12.16 20.78
CA TYR A 55 -3.22 -12.86 22.04
C TYR A 55 -1.95 -13.61 22.45
N GLY A 56 -1.25 -13.06 23.45
CA GLY A 56 0.08 -13.55 23.83
C GLY A 56 1.10 -13.30 22.71
N SER A 57 1.79 -14.36 22.27
CA SER A 57 2.76 -14.30 21.16
C SER A 57 2.17 -14.69 19.80
N VAL A 58 0.86 -14.97 19.75
CA VAL A 58 0.18 -15.49 18.56
C VAL A 58 -0.79 -14.45 18.01
N ARG A 59 -0.83 -14.36 16.68
CA ARG A 59 -1.74 -13.50 15.93
C ARG A 59 -2.89 -14.34 15.37
N PHE A 60 -4.09 -13.82 15.46
CA PHE A 60 -5.27 -14.48 14.93
C PHE A 60 -6.05 -13.54 14.02
N ALA A 61 -6.57 -14.04 12.91
CA ALA A 61 -7.46 -13.27 12.07
C ALA A 61 -8.80 -13.06 12.80
N ILE A 62 -9.26 -11.81 12.83
CA ILE A 62 -10.58 -11.47 13.34
C ILE A 62 -11.57 -11.60 12.19
N LYS A 63 -12.56 -12.45 12.37
CA LYS A 63 -13.70 -12.61 11.46
C LYS A 63 -14.88 -11.83 12.02
N HIS A 64 -15.75 -11.37 11.13
CA HIS A 64 -17.02 -10.76 11.48
C HIS A 64 -18.14 -11.62 10.91
N ASP A 65 -19.07 -12.01 11.77
CA ASP A 65 -20.30 -12.70 11.37
C ASP A 65 -21.50 -11.92 11.91
N SER A 66 -22.47 -11.65 11.04
CA SER A 66 -23.63 -10.78 11.31
C SER A 66 -24.44 -11.23 12.53
N GLY A 67 -24.41 -12.52 12.89
CA GLY A 67 -25.10 -13.06 14.07
C GLY A 67 -24.25 -13.16 15.34
N ARG A 68 -22.91 -13.21 15.21
CA ARG A 68 -21.98 -13.49 16.33
C ARG A 68 -21.08 -12.29 16.67
N GLY A 69 -21.04 -11.28 15.81
CA GLY A 69 -20.12 -10.14 15.91
C GLY A 69 -18.69 -10.53 15.53
N TYR A 70 -17.72 -9.84 16.13
CA TYR A 70 -16.30 -10.12 15.90
C TYR A 70 -15.83 -11.31 16.72
N PHE A 71 -15.13 -12.25 16.09
CA PHE A 71 -14.58 -13.44 16.76
C PHE A 71 -13.23 -13.85 16.19
N ILE A 72 -12.49 -14.60 17.01
CA ILE A 72 -11.22 -15.22 16.66
C ILE A 72 -11.45 -16.69 16.34
N ASP A 73 -10.84 -17.16 15.26
CA ASP A 73 -10.74 -18.58 14.97
C ASP A 73 -9.40 -19.10 15.51
N PHE A 74 -9.42 -19.73 16.68
CA PHE A 74 -8.20 -20.25 17.32
C PHE A 74 -7.54 -21.40 16.54
N ASN A 75 -8.29 -22.08 15.67
CA ASN A 75 -7.76 -23.13 14.80
C ASN A 75 -7.04 -22.54 13.58
N ALA A 76 -7.41 -21.33 13.17
CA ALA A 76 -6.79 -20.58 12.09
C ALA A 76 -5.74 -19.59 12.64
N ALA A 77 -4.87 -20.05 13.54
CA ALA A 77 -3.76 -19.23 14.02
C ALA A 77 -2.96 -18.70 12.82
N VAL A 78 -2.90 -17.37 12.69
CA VAL A 78 -2.07 -16.73 11.68
C VAL A 78 -0.66 -16.90 12.19
N ARG A 79 0.01 -17.96 11.71
CA ARG A 79 1.40 -18.23 12.05
C ARG A 79 2.16 -16.93 11.89
N ARG A 80 2.91 -16.56 12.94
CA ARG A 80 3.81 -15.40 12.90
C ARG A 80 4.69 -15.62 11.69
N GLU A 81 4.36 -14.98 10.58
CA GLU A 81 5.30 -14.84 9.49
C GLU A 81 6.36 -13.91 10.06
N THR A 82 7.34 -14.52 10.72
CA THR A 82 8.61 -13.93 11.15
C THR A 82 9.45 -13.60 9.93
N LEU A 83 8.83 -13.11 8.86
CA LEU A 83 9.51 -12.39 7.83
C LEU A 83 9.47 -10.95 8.32
N PHE A 84 10.62 -10.48 8.78
CA PHE A 84 11.11 -9.16 8.42
C PHE A 84 10.86 -9.00 6.92
N ASN A 85 9.62 -8.65 6.58
CA ASN A 85 9.19 -8.61 5.21
C ASN A 85 9.65 -7.25 4.75
N VAL A 86 10.91 -7.15 4.33
CA VAL A 86 11.48 -5.95 3.74
C VAL A 86 10.60 -5.50 2.56
N LYS A 87 9.92 -6.46 1.91
CA LYS A 87 8.83 -6.27 0.95
C LYS A 87 7.65 -5.41 1.45
N ARG A 88 7.40 -5.31 2.76
CA ARG A 88 6.36 -4.47 3.37
C ARG A 88 6.82 -3.01 3.56
N LEU A 89 8.13 -2.78 3.71
CA LEU A 89 8.70 -1.44 3.58
C LEU A 89 8.70 -0.96 2.13
N PHE A 90 8.79 -1.91 1.18
CA PHE A 90 8.67 -1.64 -0.26
C PHE A 90 7.25 -1.81 -0.81
N SER A 91 6.26 -2.19 0.01
CA SER A 91 4.88 -2.28 -0.45
C SER A 91 4.28 -0.89 -0.45
N GLN A 92 4.35 -0.24 -1.62
CA GLN A 92 3.78 1.08 -1.83
C GLN A 92 2.26 1.01 -1.68
N SER A 93 1.69 1.93 -0.91
CA SER A 93 0.24 2.06 -0.81
C SER A 93 -0.39 2.57 -2.10
N ALA A 94 -1.71 2.40 -2.28
CA ALA A 94 -2.43 2.91 -3.45
C ALA A 94 -2.16 4.42 -3.70
N GLY A 95 -2.21 5.24 -2.65
CA GLY A 95 -1.91 6.68 -2.74
C GLY A 95 -0.45 6.99 -3.07
N GLN A 96 0.51 6.26 -2.48
CA GLN A 96 1.93 6.40 -2.83
C GLN A 96 2.22 6.01 -4.28
N ARG A 97 1.51 5.02 -4.83
CA ARG A 97 1.63 4.59 -6.22
C ARG A 97 1.06 5.63 -7.18
N GLU A 98 -0.07 6.23 -6.84
CA GLU A 98 -0.67 7.32 -7.62
C GLU A 98 0.27 8.54 -7.70
N LEU A 99 0.83 8.95 -6.56
CA LEU A 99 1.81 10.03 -6.48
C LEU A 99 3.08 9.71 -7.27
N ASN A 100 3.65 8.52 -7.09
CA ASN A 100 4.82 8.08 -7.86
C ASN A 100 4.54 8.01 -9.36
N GLY A 101 3.34 7.60 -9.77
CA GLY A 101 2.90 7.63 -11.16
C GLY A 101 2.87 9.04 -11.73
N ARG A 102 2.31 10.01 -10.99
CA ARG A 102 2.32 11.43 -11.39
C ARG A 102 3.73 12.00 -11.49
N PHE A 103 4.60 11.69 -10.53
CA PHE A 103 6.00 12.11 -10.56
C PHE A 103 6.74 11.52 -11.77
N ALA A 104 6.52 10.25 -12.09
CA ALA A 104 7.13 9.61 -13.26
C ALA A 104 6.69 10.28 -14.57
N HIS A 105 5.40 10.64 -14.72
CA HIS A 105 4.94 11.42 -15.88
C HIS A 105 5.56 12.82 -15.95
N MET A 106 5.70 13.50 -14.81
CA MET A 106 6.33 14.82 -14.77
C MET A 106 7.80 14.74 -15.19
N LEU A 107 8.55 13.77 -14.65
CA LEU A 107 9.94 13.53 -15.04
C LEU A 107 10.07 13.11 -16.51
N SER A 108 9.13 12.32 -17.03
CA SER A 108 9.06 11.96 -18.44
C SER A 108 8.94 13.20 -19.34
N ALA A 109 8.05 14.13 -19.00
CA ALA A 109 7.88 15.39 -19.72
C ALA A 109 9.14 16.26 -19.64
N ILE A 110 9.76 16.38 -18.46
CA ILE A 110 11.00 17.15 -18.27
C ILE A 110 12.15 16.54 -19.09
N ALA A 111 12.29 15.21 -19.10
CA ALA A 111 13.32 14.54 -19.89
C ALA A 111 13.15 14.79 -21.40
N LEU A 112 11.91 14.80 -21.90
CA LEU A 112 11.63 15.12 -23.30
C LEU A 112 11.96 16.58 -23.62
N ILE A 113 11.59 17.53 -22.74
CA ILE A 113 11.95 18.94 -22.88
C ILE A 113 13.48 19.10 -22.90
N GLY A 114 14.19 18.41 -22.02
CA GLY A 114 15.65 18.38 -21.98
C GLY A 114 16.27 17.86 -23.27
N ALA A 115 15.73 16.76 -23.83
CA ALA A 115 16.20 16.22 -25.10
C ALA A 115 16.05 17.22 -26.25
N CYS A 116 14.91 17.91 -26.33
CA CYS A 116 14.67 18.97 -27.31
C CYS A 116 15.63 20.14 -27.12
N LEU A 117 15.89 20.53 -25.87
CA LEU A 117 16.79 21.65 -25.56
C LEU A 117 18.23 21.33 -25.97
N GLU A 118 18.74 20.13 -25.65
CA GLU A 118 20.08 19.69 -26.05
C GLU A 118 20.27 19.70 -27.58
N VAL A 119 19.27 19.25 -28.33
CA VAL A 119 19.32 19.33 -29.81
C VAL A 119 19.31 20.77 -30.28
N ALA A 120 18.51 21.64 -29.66
CA ALA A 120 18.38 23.04 -30.06
C ALA A 120 19.61 23.90 -29.74
N THR A 121 20.36 23.57 -28.68
CA THR A 121 21.53 24.33 -28.23
C THR A 121 22.85 23.80 -28.80
N THR A 122 22.85 22.61 -29.41
CA THR A 122 24.08 22.04 -29.98
C THR A 122 24.42 22.69 -31.33
N PRO A 123 25.60 23.33 -31.48
CA PRO A 123 25.99 24.03 -32.71
C PRO A 123 26.37 23.12 -33.89
N ALA A 124 26.65 21.83 -33.66
CA ALA A 124 26.99 20.88 -34.70
C ALA A 124 26.40 19.49 -34.40
N LEU A 125 25.46 19.06 -35.23
CA LEU A 125 24.85 17.73 -35.19
C LEU A 125 25.86 16.65 -35.60
N SER A 126 26.66 16.22 -34.63
CA SER A 126 27.56 15.06 -34.75
C SER A 126 26.93 13.86 -34.07
N GLY A 127 27.22 12.64 -34.53
CA GLY A 127 26.70 11.41 -33.93
C GLY A 127 27.02 11.28 -32.43
N LYS A 128 28.11 11.90 -31.95
CA LYS A 128 28.44 11.97 -30.51
C LYS A 128 27.54 12.93 -29.73
N SER A 129 27.09 14.01 -30.34
CA SER A 129 26.20 15.00 -29.70
C SER A 129 24.76 14.49 -29.59
N LEU A 130 24.36 13.55 -30.45
CA LEU A 130 23.02 12.94 -30.39
C LEU A 130 22.86 11.88 -29.29
N VAL A 131 23.95 11.47 -28.64
CA VAL A 131 23.91 10.42 -27.60
C VAL A 131 23.06 10.85 -26.40
N GLU A 132 23.24 12.09 -25.94
CA GLU A 132 22.56 12.62 -24.76
C GLU A 132 21.07 12.90 -25.01
N PRO A 133 20.65 13.55 -26.12
CA PRO A 133 19.25 13.61 -26.52
C PRO A 133 18.59 12.25 -26.68
N ALA A 134 19.28 11.27 -27.28
CA ALA A 134 18.74 9.93 -27.45
C ALA A 134 18.53 9.22 -26.10
N ALA A 135 19.47 9.38 -25.16
CA ALA A 135 19.35 8.85 -23.80
C ALA A 135 18.17 9.49 -23.05
N LEU A 136 18.00 10.82 -23.17
CA LEU A 136 16.87 11.54 -22.56
C LEU A 136 15.52 11.14 -23.16
N CYS A 137 15.43 10.94 -24.48
CA CYS A 137 14.25 10.40 -25.13
C CYS A 137 13.92 8.99 -24.64
N PHE A 138 14.93 8.11 -24.54
CA PHE A 138 14.73 6.76 -24.00
C PHE A 138 14.26 6.80 -22.54
N LEU A 139 14.88 7.63 -21.71
CA LEU A 139 14.48 7.83 -20.32
C LEU A 139 13.05 8.37 -20.21
N SER A 140 12.67 9.30 -21.07
CA SER A 140 11.30 9.84 -21.14
C SER A 140 10.28 8.73 -21.39
N ILE A 141 10.51 7.85 -22.37
CA ILE A 141 9.64 6.71 -22.68
C ILE A 141 9.59 5.73 -21.51
N ALA A 142 10.74 5.38 -20.94
CA ALA A 142 10.81 4.46 -19.80
C ALA A 142 9.99 4.98 -18.60
N LEU A 143 10.13 6.27 -18.27
CA LEU A 143 9.37 6.92 -17.19
C LEU A 143 7.88 7.01 -17.50
N LEU A 144 7.51 7.24 -18.76
CA LEU A 144 6.11 7.23 -19.19
C LEU A 144 5.46 5.85 -18.96
N VAL A 145 6.17 4.79 -19.34
CA VAL A 145 5.71 3.40 -19.15
C VAL A 145 5.61 3.06 -17.66
N VAL A 146 6.60 3.45 -16.86
CA VAL A 146 6.57 3.25 -15.40
C VAL A 146 5.39 3.98 -14.78
N GLY A 147 5.18 5.25 -15.13
CA GLY A 147 4.03 6.05 -14.68
C GLY A 147 2.71 5.37 -15.01
N HIS A 148 2.54 4.94 -16.26
CA HIS A 148 1.33 4.26 -16.71
C HIS A 148 1.09 2.93 -15.97
N ARG A 149 2.15 2.13 -15.72
CA ARG A 149 2.06 0.88 -14.95
C ARG A 149 1.70 1.12 -13.49
N CYS A 150 2.09 2.26 -12.91
CA CYS A 150 1.66 2.62 -11.55
C CYS A 150 0.14 2.83 -11.46
N PHE A 151 -0.52 3.32 -12.51
CA PHE A 151 -1.98 3.49 -12.56
C PHE A 151 -2.72 2.21 -12.98
N ALA A 152 -2.19 1.45 -13.94
CA ALA A 152 -2.89 0.28 -14.53
C ALA A 152 -3.19 -0.86 -13.53
N ILE A 153 -2.54 -0.88 -12.37
CA ILE A 153 -2.76 -1.92 -11.35
C ILE A 153 -3.96 -1.58 -10.44
N GLN A 154 -4.59 -0.40 -10.59
CA GLN A 154 -5.86 -0.08 -9.91
C GLN A 154 -7.10 -0.70 -10.58
N SER A 155 -7.00 -1.21 -11.81
CA SER A 155 -8.16 -1.63 -12.62
C SER A 155 -8.41 -3.15 -12.68
N LEU A 156 -7.83 -3.94 -11.78
CA LEU A 156 -7.91 -5.40 -11.73
C LEU A 156 -8.25 -5.86 -10.30
#